data_AF-A0A3L7APX9-F1
#
_entry.id   AF-A0A3L7APX9-F1
#
_cell.length_a   1.000
_cell.length_b   1.000
_cell.length_c   1.000
_cell.angle_alpha   90.00
_cell.angle_beta   90.00
_cell.angle_gamma   90.00
#
_symmetry.space_group_name_H-M   'P 1'
#
loop_
_entity.id
_entity.type
_entity.pdbx_description
1 polymer ?
#
loop_
_entity_poly.entity_id
_entity_poly.type
_entity_poly.pdbx_seq_one_letter_code
_entity_poly.pdbx_strand_id
1 'polypeptide(L)'
;MDTSTRILNRTVDVRLEIDFPLRFDETVVQDIDQMLENLNLIDTMARNTIRGALTHSSSTPATVFRQWLRQSTSSAPSPQDFMDELVLSGIRLYPDGGRTNRVRIELEYQSPIQISPRITVQFLERTGPELLPARR
;
A
#
# COMPACT_ATOMS: atom_id res chain seq x y z
N MET A 1 -18.40 -0.63 -3.19
CA MET A 1 -18.43 -0.17 -4.59
C MET A 1 -16.99 -0.12 -5.03
N ASP A 2 -16.59 -0.99 -5.95
CA ASP A 2 -15.20 -1.03 -6.42
C ASP A 2 -15.05 0.02 -7.53
N THR A 3 -14.12 0.95 -7.35
CA THR A 3 -13.90 2.04 -8.30
C THR A 3 -12.43 2.03 -8.68
N SER A 4 -12.15 1.99 -9.97
CA SER A 4 -10.79 1.97 -10.47
C SER A 4 -10.32 3.39 -10.76
N THR A 5 -9.14 3.78 -10.27
CA THR A 5 -8.53 5.08 -10.61
C THR A 5 -7.16 4.88 -11.26
N ARG A 6 -6.73 5.88 -12.05
CA ARG A 6 -5.43 5.82 -12.74
C ARG A 6 -4.38 6.53 -11.91
N ILE A 7 -3.40 5.78 -11.42
CA ILE A 7 -2.26 6.29 -10.65
C ILE A 7 -1.00 5.86 -11.38
N LEU A 8 -0.08 6.80 -11.65
CA LEU A 8 1.19 6.52 -12.33
C LEU A 8 1.01 5.70 -13.63
N ASN A 9 0.02 6.09 -14.46
CA ASN A 9 -0.40 5.41 -15.69
C ASN A 9 -1.03 4.00 -15.56
N ARG A 10 -1.27 3.49 -14.35
CA ARG A 10 -1.89 2.18 -14.10
C ARG A 10 -3.26 2.30 -13.46
N THR A 11 -4.16 1.41 -13.82
CA THR A 11 -5.47 1.26 -13.18
C THR A 11 -5.31 0.47 -11.89
N VAL A 12 -5.63 1.08 -10.76
CA VAL A 12 -5.55 0.45 -9.43
C VAL A 12 -6.96 0.43 -8.83
N ASP A 13 -7.29 -0.69 -8.20
CA ASP A 13 -8.56 -0.82 -7.48
C ASP A 13 -8.52 0.06 -6.22
N VAL A 14 -9.44 1.02 -6.15
CA VAL A 14 -9.65 1.87 -4.99
C VAL A 14 -10.95 1.47 -4.33
N ARG A 15 -10.86 1.23 -3.03
CA ARG A 15 -12.00 0.91 -2.19
C ARG A 15 -12.14 1.96 -1.10
N LEU A 16 -13.31 2.60 -1.08
CA LEU A 16 -13.71 3.50 -0.01
C LEU A 16 -14.42 2.69 1.07
N GLU A 17 -13.91 2.72 2.30
CA GLU A 17 -14.54 2.11 3.46
C GLU A 17 -14.98 3.21 4.42
N ILE A 18 -16.30 3.34 4.60
CA ILE A 18 -16.92 4.30 5.51
C ILE A 18 -17.55 3.51 6.65
N ASP A 19 -16.97 3.60 7.83
CA ASP A 19 -17.43 2.86 8.99
C ASP A 19 -18.61 3.54 9.69
N PHE A 20 -18.72 4.86 9.57
CA PHE A 20 -19.79 5.68 10.13
C PHE A 20 -20.52 6.47 9.03
N PRO A 21 -21.37 5.81 8.20
CA PRO A 21 -22.01 6.44 7.04
C PRO A 21 -22.91 7.63 7.38
N LEU A 22 -23.43 7.70 8.62
CA LEU A 22 -24.21 8.83 9.11
C LEU A 22 -23.41 10.13 9.25
N ARG A 23 -22.08 10.05 9.20
CA ARG A 23 -21.14 11.19 9.27
C ARG A 23 -20.61 11.59 7.89
N PHE A 24 -21.15 11.01 6.82
CA PHE A 24 -20.73 11.35 5.47
C PHE A 24 -21.27 12.73 5.08
N ASP A 25 -20.45 13.75 5.31
CA ASP A 25 -20.72 15.14 4.98
C ASP A 25 -19.65 15.72 4.04
N GLU A 26 -19.72 17.02 3.77
CA GLU A 26 -18.78 17.70 2.88
C GLU A 26 -17.32 17.61 3.37
N THR A 27 -17.09 17.51 4.68
CA THR A 27 -15.74 17.34 5.24
C THR A 27 -15.16 15.98 4.86
N VAL A 28 -15.98 14.92 4.89
CA VAL A 28 -15.55 13.59 4.44
C VAL A 28 -15.19 13.58 2.95
N VAL A 29 -15.93 14.32 2.13
CA VAL A 29 -15.59 14.46 0.69
C VAL A 29 -14.27 15.19 0.51
N GLN A 30 -14.05 16.30 1.23
CA GLN A 30 -12.79 17.04 1.20
C GLN A 30 -11.60 16.19 1.65
N ASP A 31 -11.77 15.36 2.68
CA ASP A 31 -10.76 14.42 3.14
C ASP A 31 -10.41 13.40 2.04
N ILE A 32 -11.40 12.87 1.34
CA ILE A 32 -11.18 11.94 0.22
C ILE A 32 -10.41 12.65 -0.90
N ASP A 33 -10.83 13.84 -1.31
CA ASP A 33 -10.18 14.62 -2.37
C ASP A 33 -8.71 14.89 -2.03
N GLN A 34 -8.44 15.34 -0.80
CA GLN A 34 -7.08 15.58 -0.34
C GLN A 34 -6.23 14.29 -0.36
N MET A 35 -6.79 13.15 0.04
CA MET A 35 -6.08 11.87 -0.04
C MET A 35 -5.77 11.49 -1.49
N LEU A 36 -6.73 11.64 -2.39
CA LEU A 36 -6.59 11.32 -3.82
C LEU A 36 -5.54 12.21 -4.51
N GLU A 37 -5.53 13.51 -4.22
CA GLU A 37 -4.55 14.47 -4.75
C GLU A 37 -3.11 14.12 -4.35
N ASN A 38 -2.93 13.55 -3.15
CA ASN A 38 -1.62 13.23 -2.59
C ASN A 38 -1.15 11.80 -2.85
N LEU A 39 -1.88 10.99 -3.64
CA LEU A 39 -1.59 9.56 -3.82
C LEU A 39 -0.16 9.26 -4.30
N ASN A 40 0.40 10.08 -5.18
CA ASN A 40 1.77 9.89 -5.66
C ASN A 40 2.81 10.07 -4.54
N LEU A 41 2.59 11.05 -3.66
CA LEU A 41 3.44 11.27 -2.49
C LEU A 41 3.32 10.09 -1.52
N ILE A 42 2.08 9.63 -1.28
CA ILE A 42 1.78 8.50 -0.41
C ILE A 42 2.43 7.21 -0.95
N ASP A 43 2.33 6.92 -2.25
CA ASP A 43 3.00 5.76 -2.87
C ASP A 43 4.52 5.85 -2.72
N THR A 44 5.10 7.04 -2.92
CA THR A 44 6.55 7.26 -2.73
C THR A 44 6.97 6.97 -1.29
N MET A 45 6.21 7.46 -0.30
CA MET A 45 6.46 7.20 1.11
C MET A 45 6.35 5.70 1.43
N ALA A 46 5.32 5.03 0.93
CA ALA A 46 5.15 3.59 1.13
C ALA A 46 6.29 2.78 0.52
N ARG A 47 6.71 3.09 -0.71
CA ARG A 47 7.88 2.44 -1.35
C ARG A 47 9.16 2.66 -0.56
N ASN A 48 9.37 3.84 0.01
CA ASN A 48 10.52 4.11 0.88
C ASN A 48 10.46 3.28 2.16
N THR A 49 9.29 3.15 2.78
CA THR A 49 9.08 2.29 3.96
C THR A 49 9.35 0.81 3.64
N ILE A 50 8.85 0.32 2.50
CA ILE A 50 9.10 -1.04 2.03
C ILE A 50 10.60 -1.27 1.81
N ARG A 51 11.28 -0.34 1.12
CA ARG A 51 12.73 -0.40 0.86
C ARG A 51 13.53 -0.46 2.17
N GLY A 52 13.18 0.37 3.15
CA GLY A 52 13.82 0.38 4.47
C GLY A 52 13.63 -0.93 5.24
N ALA A 53 12.53 -1.64 5.01
CA ALA A 53 12.25 -2.92 5.67
C ALA A 53 12.94 -4.13 5.01
N LEU A 54 13.48 -4.00 3.80
CA LEU A 54 14.21 -5.10 3.14
C LEU A 54 15.47 -5.53 3.92
N THR A 55 16.05 -4.62 4.71
CA THR A 55 17.21 -4.91 5.58
C THR A 55 16.82 -5.69 6.84
N HIS A 56 15.54 -5.71 7.21
CA HIS A 56 15.03 -6.37 8.40
C HIS A 56 14.55 -7.78 8.03
N SER A 57 15.36 -8.80 8.32
CA SER A 57 15.16 -10.16 7.81
C SER A 57 13.84 -10.83 8.21
N SER A 58 13.17 -10.39 9.28
CA SER A 58 11.87 -10.88 9.73
C SER A 58 10.67 -10.13 9.13
N SER A 59 10.90 -9.05 8.38
CA SER A 59 9.83 -8.24 7.82
C SER A 59 9.10 -8.95 6.68
N THR A 60 7.83 -8.58 6.46
CA THR A 60 7.05 -9.06 5.32
C THR A 60 7.75 -8.73 3.98
N PRO A 61 8.21 -7.48 3.72
CA PRO A 61 8.96 -7.17 2.50
C PRO A 61 10.21 -8.03 2.30
N ALA A 62 11.02 -8.26 3.34
CA ALA A 62 12.21 -9.10 3.23
C ALA A 62 11.87 -10.55 2.89
N THR A 63 10.75 -11.06 3.40
CA THR A 63 10.27 -12.41 3.08
C THR A 63 9.81 -12.53 1.63
N VAL A 64 9.01 -11.58 1.16
CA VAL A 64 8.54 -11.53 -0.23
C VAL A 64 9.71 -11.35 -1.20
N PHE A 65 10.67 -10.48 -0.87
CA PHE A 65 11.88 -10.29 -1.66
C PHE A 65 12.69 -11.58 -1.78
N ARG A 66 12.92 -12.32 -0.69
CA ARG A 66 13.61 -13.62 -0.75
C ARG A 66 12.88 -14.66 -1.58
N GLN A 67 11.55 -14.67 -1.55
CA GLN A 67 10.77 -15.58 -2.40
C GLN A 67 10.88 -15.18 -3.87
N TRP A 68 10.83 -13.87 -4.17
CA TRP A 68 11.07 -13.32 -5.51
C TRP A 68 12.46 -13.67 -6.02
N LEU A 69 13.52 -13.51 -5.20
CA LEU A 69 14.89 -13.88 -5.56
C LEU A 69 15.03 -15.34 -5.98
N ARG A 70 14.32 -16.27 -5.31
CA ARG A 70 14.38 -17.71 -5.64
C ARG A 70 13.76 -18.06 -6.99
N GLN A 71 12.87 -17.21 -7.49
CA GLN A 71 12.10 -17.43 -8.70
C GLN A 71 12.50 -16.47 -9.83
N SER A 72 13.32 -15.46 -9.53
CA SER A 72 13.82 -14.51 -10.51
C SER A 72 14.72 -15.22 -11.52
N THR A 73 14.48 -14.93 -12.80
CA THR A 73 15.31 -15.40 -13.91
C THR A 73 16.47 -14.44 -14.23
N SER A 74 16.55 -13.31 -13.51
CA SER A 74 17.67 -12.38 -13.63
C SER A 74 18.97 -13.05 -13.19
N SER A 75 20.07 -12.74 -13.89
CA SER A 75 21.39 -13.29 -13.59
C SER A 75 22.00 -12.73 -12.29
N ALA A 76 21.56 -11.53 -11.88
CA ALA A 76 22.01 -10.86 -10.66
C ALA A 76 20.88 -9.98 -10.08
N PRO A 77 19.79 -10.58 -9.57
CA PRO A 77 18.65 -9.83 -9.08
C PRO A 77 19.01 -8.99 -7.85
N SER A 78 18.64 -7.71 -7.88
CA SER A 78 18.93 -6.75 -6.82
C SER A 78 17.67 -6.31 -6.06
N PRO A 79 17.82 -5.72 -4.85
CA PRO A 79 16.69 -5.09 -4.16
C PRO A 79 16.03 -3.97 -4.98
N GLN A 80 16.79 -3.28 -5.84
CA GLN A 80 16.26 -2.23 -6.68
C GLN A 80 15.36 -2.80 -7.79
N ASP A 81 15.78 -3.89 -8.44
CA ASP A 81 14.97 -4.59 -9.45
C ASP A 81 13.64 -5.05 -8.86
N PHE A 82 13.67 -5.62 -7.65
CA PHE A 82 12.45 -6.00 -6.93
C PHE A 82 11.51 -4.81 -6.68
N MET A 83 12.06 -3.66 -6.27
CA MET A 83 11.25 -2.45 -6.02
C MET A 83 10.66 -1.86 -7.30
N ASP A 84 11.38 -1.95 -8.43
CA ASP A 84 10.94 -1.47 -9.73
C ASP A 84 9.85 -2.37 -10.32
N GLU A 85 9.92 -3.67 -10.05
CA GLU A 85 8.89 -4.64 -10.45
C GLU A 85 7.68 -4.66 -9.49
N LEU A 86 7.78 -4.08 -8.29
CA LEU A 86 6.71 -4.08 -7.30
C LEU A 86 5.50 -3.28 -7.78
N VAL A 87 4.33 -3.92 -7.82
CA VAL A 87 3.10 -3.35 -8.36
C VAL A 87 2.16 -2.96 -7.23
N LEU A 88 1.67 -1.73 -7.23
CA LEU A 88 0.55 -1.32 -6.38
C LEU A 88 -0.72 -2.01 -6.90
N SER A 89 -1.31 -2.88 -6.08
CA SER A 89 -2.44 -3.73 -6.44
C SER A 89 -3.77 -3.30 -5.82
N GLY A 90 -3.75 -2.43 -4.80
CA GLY A 90 -4.98 -1.93 -4.20
C GLY A 90 -4.77 -0.77 -3.25
N ILE A 91 -5.80 0.05 -3.11
CA ILE A 91 -5.86 1.18 -2.18
C ILE A 91 -7.16 1.08 -1.39
N ARG A 92 -7.07 1.17 -0.06
CA ARG A 92 -8.24 1.34 0.80
C ARG A 92 -8.17 2.70 1.47
N LEU A 93 -9.26 3.47 1.37
CA LEU A 93 -9.40 4.78 1.98
C LEU A 93 -10.40 4.71 3.13
N TYR A 94 -10.01 5.32 4.25
CA TYR A 94 -10.74 5.36 5.52
C TYR A 94 -10.91 6.83 5.93
N PRO A 95 -11.85 7.56 5.31
CA PRO A 95 -11.94 9.01 5.48
C PRO A 95 -12.48 9.41 6.86
N ASP A 96 -13.12 8.49 7.58
CA ASP A 96 -13.59 8.71 8.96
C ASP A 96 -12.65 8.10 10.03
N GLY A 97 -11.53 7.51 9.60
CA GLY A 97 -10.59 6.85 10.50
C GLY A 97 -11.07 5.51 11.06
N GLY A 98 -12.10 4.90 10.46
CA GLY A 98 -12.51 3.51 10.67
C GLY A 98 -12.90 3.05 12.11
N ARG A 99 -13.27 1.77 12.25
CA ARG A 99 -13.76 1.13 13.51
C ARG A 99 -12.70 0.94 14.59
N THR A 100 -11.41 0.91 14.22
CA THR A 100 -10.37 0.44 15.15
C THR A 100 -9.09 1.27 15.22
N ASN A 101 -8.82 2.26 14.33
CA ASN A 101 -7.62 3.11 14.40
C ASN A 101 -7.62 4.25 13.39
N ARG A 102 -6.87 5.34 13.69
CA ARG A 102 -6.45 6.49 12.86
C ARG A 102 -5.84 6.19 11.46
N VAL A 103 -5.98 4.97 10.94
CA VAL A 103 -5.65 4.60 9.58
C VAL A 103 -6.52 5.44 8.65
N ARG A 104 -5.87 6.17 7.75
CA ARG A 104 -6.54 6.94 6.70
C ARG A 104 -6.45 6.23 5.36
N ILE A 105 -5.34 5.55 5.12
CA ILE A 105 -5.05 4.90 3.83
C ILE A 105 -4.32 3.59 4.08
N GLU A 106 -4.69 2.54 3.35
CA GLU A 106 -3.87 1.34 3.15
C GLU A 106 -3.48 1.22 1.68
N LEU A 107 -2.20 0.98 1.43
CA LEU A 107 -1.66 0.62 0.13
C LEU A 107 -1.22 -0.84 0.15
N GLU A 108 -1.69 -1.60 -0.83
CA GLU A 108 -1.36 -3.01 -0.98
C GLU A 108 -0.52 -3.21 -2.24
N TYR A 109 0.60 -3.90 -2.07
CA TYR A 109 1.57 -4.17 -3.13
C TYR A 109 1.69 -5.67 -3.37
N GLN A 110 1.76 -6.02 -4.65
CA GLN A 110 1.96 -7.36 -5.13
C GLN A 110 3.34 -7.49 -5.77
N SER A 111 3.99 -8.62 -5.47
CA SER A 111 5.18 -9.06 -6.20
C SER A 111 4.83 -9.35 -7.66
N PRO A 112 5.72 -9.05 -8.62
CA PRO A 112 5.50 -9.29 -10.06
C PRO A 112 5.13 -10.74 -10.39
N ILE A 113 5.62 -11.70 -9.60
CA ILE A 113 5.36 -13.14 -9.77
C ILE A 113 4.24 -13.65 -8.85
N GLN A 114 3.40 -12.74 -8.35
CA GLN A 114 2.18 -13.02 -7.60
C GLN A 114 2.35 -13.93 -6.36
N ILE A 115 3.46 -13.78 -5.65
CA ILE A 115 3.71 -14.53 -4.41
C ILE A 115 2.89 -13.97 -3.24
N SER A 116 2.42 -14.87 -2.38
CA SER A 116 1.88 -14.54 -1.05
C SER A 116 2.95 -14.63 0.03
N PRO A 117 2.95 -13.72 1.02
CA PRO A 117 1.92 -12.71 1.30
C PRO A 117 2.08 -11.42 0.48
N ARG A 118 0.99 -10.65 0.34
CA ARG A 118 1.05 -9.26 -0.17
C ARG A 118 1.70 -8.34 0.86
N ILE A 119 2.34 -7.26 0.39
CA ILE A 119 2.92 -6.24 1.26
C ILE A 119 1.87 -5.15 1.46
N THR A 120 1.50 -4.87 2.72
CA THR A 120 0.55 -3.80 3.03
C THR A 120 1.22 -2.71 3.85
N VAL A 121 1.05 -1.46 3.43
CA VAL A 121 1.49 -0.26 4.15
C VAL A 121 0.25 0.50 4.58
N GLN A 122 0.13 0.81 5.86
CA GLN A 122 -0.92 1.66 6.41
C GLN A 122 -0.39 3.06 6.71
N PHE A 123 -1.22 4.08 6.52
CA PHE A 123 -0.92 5.46 6.88
C PHE A 123 -1.79 5.87 8.06
N LEU A 124 -1.14 6.10 9.19
CA LEU A 124 -1.79 6.57 10.40
C LEU A 124 -1.69 8.09 10.51
N GLU A 125 -2.77 8.75 10.91
CA GLU A 125 -2.92 10.22 10.99
C GLU A 125 -1.78 10.96 11.76
N ARG A 126 -1.02 10.27 12.62
CA ARG A 126 0.05 10.90 13.43
C ARG A 126 1.41 10.22 13.38
N THR A 127 1.48 8.95 12.99
CA THR A 127 2.72 8.16 13.01
C THR A 127 3.34 7.98 11.63
N GLY A 128 2.59 8.27 10.55
CA GLY A 128 3.06 8.10 9.18
C GLY A 128 2.90 6.66 8.67
N PRO A 129 3.70 6.24 7.67
CA PRO A 129 3.58 4.93 7.04
C PRO A 129 4.13 3.81 7.92
N GLU A 130 3.35 2.76 8.12
CA GLU A 130 3.72 1.55 8.87
C GLU A 130 3.47 0.30 8.04
N LEU A 131 4.32 -0.72 8.18
CA LEU A 131 4.14 -2.01 7.54
C LEU A 131 3.25 -2.91 8.38
N LEU A 132 2.24 -3.48 7.75
CA LEU A 132 1.46 -4.52 8.40
C LEU A 132 2.18 -5.88 8.33
N PRO A 133 2.00 -6.73 9.36
CA PRO A 133 2.38 -8.12 9.25
C PRO A 133 1.64 -8.79 8.10
N ALA A 134 2.23 -9.84 7.55
CA ALA A 134 1.61 -10.65 6.50
C ALA A 134 0.18 -11.07 6.90
N ARG A 135 -0.82 -10.66 6.12
CA ARG A 135 -2.19 -11.19 6.24
C ARG A 135 -2.16 -12.64 5.73
N ARG A 136 -2.60 -13.58 6.58
CA ARG A 136 -2.66 -15.03 6.28
C ARG A 136 -3.80 -15.35 5.33
#